data_AF-A0A831WPE1-F1
#
_entry.id   AF-A0A831WPE1-F1
#
_cell.length_a   1.000
_cell.length_b   1.000
_cell.length_c   1.000
_cell.angle_alpha   90.00
_cell.angle_beta   90.00
_cell.angle_gamma   90.00
#
_symmetry.space_group_name_H-M   'P 1'
#
loop_
_entity.id
_entity.type
_entity.pdbx_description
1 polymer ?
#
loop_
_entity_poly.entity_id
_entity_poly.type
_entity_poly.pdbx_seq_one_letter_code
_entity_poly.pdbx_strand_id
1 'polypeptide(L)'
;MEKLYQNYLPLVKSIASRYKGRVSFEDLIQEGFLGLLEAKKRFDLSKKVKFSTYAFYWIKKKILEAIQKEKIQSLDSLKLNEEILENPIIEKTYEGKDLDIFSLNRDLSSLEQKIF
;
A
#
# COMPACT_ATOMS: atom_id res chain seq x y z
N MET A 1 -19.16 7.64 -3.84
CA MET A 1 -17.70 7.62 -3.60
C MET A 1 -17.34 8.38 -2.34
N GLU A 2 -17.92 9.55 -2.14
CA GLU A 2 -17.65 10.47 -1.02
C GLU A 2 -17.71 9.84 0.39
N LYS A 3 -18.72 9.00 0.68
CA LYS A 3 -18.86 8.35 2.00
C LYS A 3 -17.72 7.36 2.33
N LEU A 4 -17.18 6.66 1.33
CA LEU A 4 -16.03 5.77 1.55
C LEU A 4 -14.78 6.58 1.88
N TYR A 5 -14.57 7.68 1.16
CA TYR A 5 -13.44 8.56 1.35
C TYR A 5 -13.42 9.13 2.78
N GLN A 6 -14.54 9.71 3.22
CA GLN A 6 -14.65 10.30 4.56
C GLN A 6 -14.44 9.27 5.68
N ASN A 7 -15.03 8.08 5.55
CA ASN A 7 -14.95 7.04 6.59
C ASN A 7 -13.53 6.48 6.76
N TYR A 8 -12.74 6.41 5.68
CA TYR A 8 -11.41 5.78 5.71
C TYR A 8 -10.25 6.78 5.63
N LEU A 9 -10.53 8.08 5.50
CA LEU A 9 -9.52 9.14 5.59
C LEU A 9 -8.66 9.05 6.86
N PRO A 10 -9.21 8.79 8.07
CA PRO A 10 -8.37 8.63 9.26
C PRO A 10 -7.42 7.43 9.16
N LEU A 11 -7.88 6.30 8.61
CA LEU A 11 -7.06 5.11 8.41
C LEU A 11 -5.92 5.40 7.42
N VAL A 12 -6.25 5.97 6.25
CA VAL A 12 -5.26 6.32 5.22
C VAL A 12 -4.22 7.30 5.78
N LYS A 13 -4.66 8.37 6.46
CA LYS A 13 -3.76 9.34 7.12
C LYS A 13 -2.88 8.67 8.17
N SER A 14 -3.42 7.77 9.00
CA SER A 14 -2.65 7.07 10.03
C SER A 14 -1.52 6.22 9.44
N ILE A 15 -1.77 5.54 8.31
CA ILE A 15 -0.77 4.72 7.63
C ILE A 15 0.26 5.62 6.94
N ALA A 16 -0.18 6.60 6.15
CA ALA A 16 0.68 7.55 5.44
C ALA A 16 1.59 8.35 6.39
N SER A 17 1.11 8.67 7.60
CA SER A 17 1.87 9.44 8.58
C SER A 17 3.20 8.80 8.97
N ARG A 18 3.31 7.46 8.87
CA ARG A 18 4.52 6.70 9.19
C ARG A 18 5.62 6.83 8.12
N TYR A 19 5.30 7.39 6.95
CA TYR A 19 6.19 7.44 5.79
C TYR A 19 6.56 8.87 5.36
N LYS A 20 6.26 9.87 6.21
CA LYS A 20 6.63 11.28 5.97
C LYS A 20 8.14 11.45 5.73
N GLY A 21 8.50 12.48 4.96
CA GLY A 21 9.89 12.89 4.73
C GLY A 21 10.59 12.22 3.55
N ARG A 22 9.91 11.36 2.80
CA ARG A 22 10.41 10.75 1.54
C ARG A 22 9.64 11.21 0.30
N VAL A 23 8.33 11.39 0.47
CA VAL A 23 7.36 11.88 -0.51
C VAL A 23 6.47 12.87 0.22
N SER A 24 5.82 13.80 -0.49
CA SER A 24 4.87 14.72 0.11
C SER A 24 3.74 13.95 0.83
N PHE A 25 3.27 14.47 1.96
CA PHE A 25 2.25 13.78 2.74
C PHE A 25 0.92 13.67 1.98
N GLU A 26 0.62 14.65 1.13
CA GLU A 26 -0.58 14.66 0.29
C GLU A 26 -0.52 13.56 -0.77
N ASP A 27 0.62 13.40 -1.47
CA ASP A 27 0.79 12.32 -2.45
C ASP A 27 0.67 10.94 -1.80
N LEU A 28 1.23 10.76 -0.60
CA LEU A 28 1.08 9.51 0.16
C LEU A 28 -0.39 9.21 0.51
N ILE A 29 -1.18 10.25 0.83
CA ILE A 29 -2.61 10.10 1.09
C ILE A 29 -3.33 9.69 -0.20
N GLN A 30 -3.03 10.34 -1.32
CA GLN A 30 -3.67 10.05 -2.60
C GLN A 30 -3.40 8.62 -3.06
N GLU A 31 -2.14 8.17 -2.98
CA GLU A 31 -1.74 6.80 -3.28
C GLU A 31 -2.37 5.79 -2.31
N GLY A 32 -2.44 6.16 -1.03
CA GLY A 32 -3.17 5.37 -0.04
C GLY A 32 -4.66 5.18 -0.40
N PHE A 33 -5.31 6.21 -0.92
CA PHE A 33 -6.69 6.11 -1.41
C PHE A 33 -6.83 5.23 -2.65
N LEU A 34 -5.86 5.23 -3.56
CA LEU A 34 -5.83 4.26 -4.67
C LEU A 34 -5.75 2.83 -4.13
N GLY A 35 -4.97 2.60 -3.07
CA GLY A 35 -4.92 1.32 -2.36
C GLY A 35 -6.26 0.93 -1.73
N LEU A 36 -6.94 1.86 -1.09
CA LEU A 36 -8.28 1.63 -0.52
C LEU A 36 -9.31 1.23 -1.60
N LEU A 37 -9.27 1.90 -2.77
CA LEU A 37 -10.17 1.57 -3.88
C LEU A 37 -9.88 0.17 -4.43
N GLU A 38 -8.60 -0.20 -4.50
CA GLU A 38 -8.21 -1.55 -4.92
C GLU A 38 -8.66 -2.62 -3.93
N ALA A 39 -8.54 -2.34 -2.63
CA ALA A 39 -9.09 -3.20 -1.59
C ALA A 39 -10.60 -3.37 -1.77
N LYS A 40 -11.34 -2.29 -2.04
CA LYS A 40 -12.79 -2.36 -2.24
C LYS A 40 -13.18 -3.24 -3.43
N LYS A 41 -12.43 -3.19 -4.53
CA LYS A 41 -12.69 -4.03 -5.72
C LYS A 41 -12.49 -5.52 -5.44
N ARG A 42 -11.50 -5.86 -4.60
CA ARG A 42 -11.06 -7.25 -4.36
C ARG A 42 -11.60 -7.87 -3.07
N PHE A 43 -12.26 -7.07 -2.24
CA PHE A 43 -12.74 -7.53 -0.94
C PHE A 43 -13.92 -8.50 -1.10
N ASP A 44 -13.79 -9.64 -0.41
CA ASP A 44 -14.82 -10.66 -0.35
C ASP A 44 -15.34 -10.77 1.09
N LEU A 45 -16.64 -10.51 1.25
CA LEU A 45 -17.37 -10.57 2.52
C LEU A 45 -17.47 -11.99 3.09
N SER A 46 -17.36 -13.03 2.24
CA SER A 46 -17.41 -14.43 2.67
C SER A 46 -16.25 -14.81 3.59
N LYS A 47 -15.14 -14.05 3.51
CA LYS A 47 -13.89 -14.30 4.22
C LYS A 47 -13.93 -13.91 5.71
N LYS A 48 -15.07 -13.46 6.26
CA LYS A 48 -15.31 -13.14 7.68
C LYS A 48 -14.28 -12.20 8.33
N VAL A 49 -13.60 -11.37 7.54
CA VAL A 49 -12.65 -10.36 8.03
C VAL A 49 -13.21 -8.96 7.84
N LYS A 50 -12.85 -8.03 8.73
CA LYS A 50 -13.25 -6.62 8.60
C LYS A 50 -12.57 -6.01 7.36
N PHE A 51 -13.31 -5.19 6.62
CA PHE A 51 -12.76 -4.51 5.46
C PHE A 51 -11.56 -3.62 5.79
N SER A 52 -11.55 -2.96 6.96
CA SER A 52 -10.42 -2.13 7.42
C SER A 52 -9.11 -2.90 7.48
N THR A 53 -9.15 -4.15 7.94
CA THR A 53 -7.99 -5.04 8.02
C THR A 53 -7.48 -5.38 6.63
N TYR A 54 -8.38 -5.70 5.69
CA TYR A 54 -8.00 -5.95 4.30
C TYR A 54 -7.45 -4.70 3.60
N ALA A 55 -8.10 -3.56 3.82
CA ALA A 55 -7.73 -2.27 3.23
C ALA A 55 -6.36 -1.79 3.69
N PHE A 56 -5.99 -2.02 4.95
CA PHE A 56 -4.67 -1.66 5.49
C PHE A 56 -3.52 -2.15 4.60
N TYR A 57 -3.59 -3.39 4.12
CA TYR A 57 -2.56 -3.97 3.27
C TYR A 57 -2.43 -3.25 1.94
N TRP A 58 -3.55 -2.99 1.27
CA TRP A 58 -3.54 -2.33 -0.04
C TRP A 58 -3.12 -0.87 0.06
N ILE A 59 -3.56 -0.17 1.12
CA ILE A 59 -3.15 1.21 1.40
C ILE A 59 -1.63 1.25 1.61
N LYS A 60 -1.10 0.38 2.48
CA LYS A 60 0.35 0.30 2.74
C LYS A 60 1.15 -0.07 1.49
N LYS A 61 0.65 -1.04 0.70
CA LYS A 61 1.28 -1.46 -0.56
C LYS A 61 1.43 -0.29 -1.52
N LYS A 62 0.36 0.46 -1.77
CA LYS A 62 0.39 1.61 -2.69
C LYS A 62 1.29 2.74 -2.23
N ILE A 63 1.26 3.04 -0.92
CA ILE A 63 2.19 4.00 -0.30
C ILE A 63 3.66 3.60 -0.52
N LEU A 64 4.00 2.31 -0.35
CA LEU A 64 5.36 1.82 -0.57
C LEU A 64 5.76 1.85 -2.05
N GLU A 65 4.84 1.50 -2.96
CA GLU A 65 5.05 1.61 -4.41
C GLU A 65 5.36 3.06 -4.81
N ALA A 66 4.63 4.02 -4.26
CA ALA A 66 4.85 5.44 -4.52
C ALA A 66 6.22 5.93 -4.05
N ILE A 67 6.65 5.54 -2.84
CA ILE A 67 7.97 5.87 -2.31
C ILE A 67 9.08 5.24 -3.17
N GLN A 68 8.89 4.01 -3.62
CA GLN A 68 9.85 3.33 -4.49
C GLN A 68 9.95 4.02 -5.85
N LYS A 69 8.82 4.48 -6.41
CA LYS A 69 8.77 5.24 -7.65
C LYS A 69 9.50 6.58 -7.51
N GLU A 70 9.25 7.34 -6.44
CA GLU A 70 9.96 8.58 -6.16
C GLU A 70 11.48 8.36 -6.01
N LYS A 71 11.87 7.29 -5.32
CA LYS A 71 13.27 6.90 -5.19
C LYS A 71 13.89 6.58 -6.55
N ILE A 72 13.20 5.86 -7.43
CA ILE A 72 13.69 5.58 -8.78
C ILE A 72 13.82 6.87 -9.57
N GLN A 73 12.82 7.76 -9.53
CA GLN A 73 12.84 9.01 -10.27
C GLN A 73 13.97 9.96 -9.84
N SER A 74 14.25 10.03 -8.53
CA SER A 74 15.39 10.77 -7.98
C SER A 74 16.75 10.09 -8.24
N LEU A 75 16.77 8.79 -8.50
CA LEU A 75 17.95 8.07 -8.97
C LEU A 75 18.12 8.19 -10.49
N ASP A 76 17.05 8.30 -11.27
CA ASP A 76 17.10 8.47 -12.73
C ASP A 76 17.72 9.82 -13.11
N SER A 77 17.49 10.86 -12.30
CA SER A 77 18.22 12.13 -12.43
C SER A 77 19.71 12.04 -12.06
N LEU A 78 20.14 10.99 -11.35
CA LEU A 78 21.56 10.67 -11.09
C LEU A 78 22.15 9.71 -12.14
N LYS A 79 21.31 8.82 -12.70
CA LYS A 79 21.66 7.87 -13.77
C LYS A 79 21.77 8.50 -15.15
N LEU A 80 21.27 9.73 -15.35
CA LEU A 80 21.59 10.50 -16.56
C LEU A 80 23.11 10.68 -16.76
N ASN A 81 23.90 10.47 -15.70
CA ASN A 81 25.35 10.61 -15.68
C ASN A 81 26.08 9.27 -15.95
N GLU A 82 25.41 8.13 -15.83
CA GLU A 82 25.97 6.78 -15.98
C GLU A 82 25.03 5.94 -16.83
N GLU A 83 25.28 5.90 -18.14
CA GLU A 83 24.51 5.20 -19.19
C GLU A 83 24.39 3.66 -19.02
N ILE A 84 24.70 3.07 -17.87
CA ILE A 84 25.06 1.64 -17.78
C ILE A 84 24.26 0.91 -16.69
N LEU A 85 23.82 -0.30 -17.02
CA LEU A 85 23.48 -1.48 -16.19
C LEU A 85 22.05 -1.99 -16.39
N GLU A 86 21.99 -2.92 -17.34
CA GLU A 86 20.94 -3.86 -17.70
C GLU A 86 20.14 -4.44 -16.50
N ASN A 87 18.86 -4.74 -16.78
CA ASN A 87 17.83 -5.37 -15.95
C ASN A 87 16.96 -4.47 -15.05
N PRO A 88 15.76 -4.09 -15.51
CA PRO A 88 14.65 -3.84 -14.61
C PRO A 88 14.09 -5.19 -14.10
N ILE A 89 14.67 -5.73 -13.04
CA ILE A 89 13.94 -6.64 -12.14
C ILE A 89 13.01 -5.67 -11.36
N ILE A 90 11.67 -5.65 -11.44
CA ILE A 90 10.69 -6.73 -11.39
C ILE A 90 9.41 -6.24 -12.11
N GLU A 91 9.19 -6.63 -13.36
CA GLU A 91 7.83 -6.98 -13.82
C GLU A 91 7.53 -8.37 -13.26
N LYS A 92 7.13 -8.43 -12.00
CA LYS A 92 6.11 -9.40 -11.62
C LYS A 92 4.85 -8.58 -11.60
N THR A 93 4.15 -8.60 -12.73
CA THR A 93 2.71 -8.80 -12.71
C THR A 93 2.39 -9.61 -11.46
N TYR A 94 1.73 -8.99 -10.49
CA TYR A 94 0.99 -9.74 -9.48
C TYR A 94 -0.21 -10.35 -10.21
N GLU A 95 0.10 -11.26 -11.13
CA GLU A 95 -0.84 -12.16 -11.76
C GLU A 95 -1.31 -13.10 -10.66
N GLY A 96 -2.54 -12.86 -10.21
CA GLY A 96 -3.48 -13.95 -9.98
C GLY A 96 -3.04 -15.11 -9.09
N LYS A 97 -2.15 -14.91 -8.12
CA LYS A 97 -2.12 -15.76 -6.94
C LYS A 97 -2.74 -14.95 -5.83
N ASP A 98 -3.96 -15.32 -5.49
CA ASP A 98 -4.58 -14.97 -4.22
C ASP A 98 -3.47 -15.03 -3.16
N LEU A 99 -3.03 -13.86 -2.70
CA LEU A 99 -2.29 -13.77 -1.46
C LEU A 99 -3.24 -14.39 -0.47
N ASP A 100 -2.92 -15.62 -0.07
CA ASP A 100 -3.71 -16.35 0.90
C ASP A 100 -3.43 -15.72 2.27
N ILE A 101 -3.92 -14.48 2.45
CA ILE A 101 -3.80 -13.68 3.67
C ILE A 101 -4.44 -14.45 4.83
N PHE A 102 -5.30 -15.44 4.56
CA PHE A 102 -5.78 -16.40 5.55
C PHE A 102 -4.65 -17.17 6.26
N SER A 103 -3.51 -17.41 5.61
CA SER A 103 -2.35 -18.05 6.24
C SER A 103 -1.58 -17.11 7.18
N LEU A 104 -1.59 -15.79 6.93
CA LEU A 104 -0.97 -14.78 7.81
C LEU A 104 -1.91 -14.23 8.90
N ASN A 105 -3.23 -14.40 8.75
CA ASN A 105 -4.22 -13.86 9.69
C ASN A 105 -4.28 -14.59 11.04
N ARG A 106 -3.61 -15.74 11.20
CA ARG A 106 -3.49 -16.37 12.53
C ARG A 106 -2.62 -15.55 13.49
N ASP A 107 -1.66 -14.79 12.97
CA ASP A 107 -0.68 -14.09 13.80
C ASP A 107 -1.01 -12.61 14.04
N LEU A 108 -1.83 -11.97 13.19
CA LEU A 108 -2.19 -10.56 13.36
C LEU A 108 -3.24 -10.31 14.44
N SER A 109 -4.16 -11.26 14.68
CA SER A 109 -5.12 -11.19 15.79
C SER A 109 -4.43 -11.03 17.15
N SER A 110 -3.28 -11.68 17.33
CA SER A 110 -2.49 -11.65 18.56
C SER A 110 -1.66 -10.37 18.73
N LEU A 111 -1.37 -9.66 17.63
CA LEU A 111 -0.61 -8.41 17.63
C LEU A 111 -1.51 -7.19 17.82
N GLU A 112 -2.76 -7.24 17.35
CA GLU A 112 -3.75 -6.18 17.59
C GLU A 112 -4.24 -6.14 19.05
N GLN A 113 -4.21 -7.27 19.77
CA GLN A 113 -4.50 -7.31 21.22
C GLN A 113 -3.38 -6.74 22.10
N LYS A 114 -2.19 -6.50 21.54
CA LYS A 114 -1.02 -6.03 22.31
C LYS A 114 -0.78 -4.52 22.18
N ILE A 115 -1.60 -3.82 21.39
CA ILE A 115 -1.46 -2.38 21.07
C ILE A 115 -2.67 -1.56 21.61
N PHE A 116 -3.60 -2.20 22.34
CA PHE A 116 -4.62 -1.53 23.16
C PHE A 116 -4.60 -2.09 24.57
#